data_AF-A0A1H3J6T6-F1
#
_entry.id   AF-A0A1H3J6T6-F1
#
_cell.length_a   1.000
_cell.length_b   1.000
_cell.length_c   1.000
_cell.angle_alpha   90.00
_cell.angle_beta   90.00
_cell.angle_gamma   90.00
#
_symmetry.space_group_name_H-M   'P 1'
#
loop_
_entity.id
_entity.type
_entity.pdbx_description
1 polymer ?
#
loop_
_entity_poly.entity_id
_entity_poly.type
_entity_poly.pdbx_seq_one_letter_code
_entity_poly.pdbx_strand_id
1 'polypeptide(L)'
;MNPVVQLVVERGQHLSTAEMLLNAGIVILVVFGVLLLMYILISISGKIIQAIAKIGSKEEPAKAPAAAPAAAPAAAAAASEEVFSSGSLKLKNCDEKTAAMIMAIVADDSGIPLEELVFKSIKLVEKN
;
A
#
# COMPACT_ATOMS: atom_id res chain seq x y z
N MET A 1 -27.40 -9.69 -38.29
CA MET A 1 -26.30 -9.31 -37.37
C MET A 1 -26.20 -7.79 -37.30
N ASN A 2 -25.90 -7.24 -36.11
CA ASN A 2 -25.84 -5.80 -35.87
C ASN A 2 -24.53 -5.21 -36.45
N PRO A 3 -24.56 -4.14 -37.27
CA PRO A 3 -23.37 -3.58 -37.93
C PRO A 3 -22.33 -3.00 -36.95
N VAL A 4 -22.75 -2.60 -35.75
CA VAL A 4 -21.83 -2.13 -34.69
C VAL A 4 -20.93 -3.27 -34.20
N VAL A 5 -21.48 -4.48 -34.14
CA VAL A 5 -20.73 -5.68 -33.72
C VAL A 5 -19.68 -6.05 -34.77
N GLN A 6 -19.98 -5.87 -36.06
CA GLN A 6 -19.01 -6.11 -37.14
C GLN A 6 -17.85 -5.11 -37.11
N LEU A 7 -18.12 -3.83 -36.82
CA LEU A 7 -17.09 -2.78 -36.74
C LEU A 7 -16.12 -2.99 -35.57
N VAL A 8 -16.61 -3.50 -34.43
CA VAL A 8 -15.78 -3.86 -33.27
C VAL A 8 -14.95 -5.11 -33.54
N VAL A 9 -15.53 -6.11 -34.24
CA VAL A 9 -14.83 -7.35 -34.62
C VAL A 9 -13.76 -7.08 -35.70
N GLU A 10 -14.05 -6.26 -36.71
CA GLU A 10 -13.09 -5.82 -37.75
C GLU A 10 -11.94 -4.99 -37.16
N ARG A 11 -12.22 -4.07 -36.23
CA ARG A 11 -11.15 -3.33 -35.51
C ARG A 11 -10.28 -4.23 -34.63
N GLY A 12 -10.79 -5.40 -34.25
CA GLY A 12 -10.05 -6.42 -33.52
C GLY A 12 -9.25 -7.37 -34.43
N GLN A 13 -9.36 -7.29 -35.75
CA GLN A 13 -8.76 -8.25 -36.66
C GLN A 13 -7.45 -7.78 -37.30
N HIS A 14 -6.40 -8.47 -36.85
CA HIS A 14 -5.18 -8.83 -37.55
C HIS A 14 -4.07 -7.78 -37.69
N LEU A 15 -3.54 -7.33 -36.54
CA LEU A 15 -2.09 -7.11 -36.49
C LEU A 15 -1.42 -8.42 -36.91
N SER A 16 -0.55 -8.35 -37.93
CA SER A 16 0.27 -9.49 -38.36
C SER A 16 0.90 -10.16 -37.15
N THR A 17 1.08 -11.49 -37.16
CA THR A 17 1.75 -12.22 -36.07
C THR A 17 3.11 -11.60 -35.72
N ALA A 18 3.77 -11.00 -36.71
CA ALA A 18 5.00 -10.24 -36.53
C ALA A 18 4.82 -8.99 -35.65
N GLU A 19 3.77 -8.20 -35.89
CA GLU A 19 3.44 -7.00 -35.11
C GLU A 19 3.06 -7.34 -33.67
N MET A 20 2.31 -8.43 -33.47
CA MET A 20 1.96 -8.91 -32.12
C MET A 20 3.19 -9.34 -31.33
N LEU A 21 4.13 -10.04 -31.97
CA LEU A 21 5.38 -10.46 -31.35
C LEU A 21 6.26 -9.27 -30.99
N LEU A 22 6.34 -8.28 -31.88
CA LEU A 22 7.14 -7.07 -31.69
C LEU A 22 6.57 -6.20 -30.56
N ASN A 23 5.25 -6.02 -30.52
CA ASN A 23 4.57 -5.34 -29.44
C ASN A 23 4.73 -6.07 -28.09
N ALA A 24 4.58 -7.40 -28.06
CA ALA A 24 4.81 -8.19 -26.86
C ALA A 24 6.25 -8.02 -26.34
N GLY A 25 7.24 -8.04 -27.24
CA GLY A 25 8.63 -7.78 -26.92
C GLY A 25 8.86 -6.41 -26.28
N ILE A 26 8.26 -5.35 -26.85
CA ILE A 26 8.34 -3.99 -26.30
C ILE A 26 7.73 -3.93 -24.90
N VAL A 27 6.55 -4.50 -24.68
CA VAL A 27 5.88 -4.50 -23.37
C VAL A 27 6.76 -5.20 -22.32
N ILE A 28 7.32 -6.36 -22.67
CA ILE A 28 8.25 -7.10 -21.78
C ILE A 28 9.46 -6.23 -21.45
N LEU A 29 10.07 -5.59 -22.44
CA LEU A 29 11.25 -4.73 -22.25
C LEU A 29 10.94 -3.54 -21.33
N VAL A 30 9.80 -2.89 -21.51
CA VAL A 30 9.35 -1.76 -20.68
C VAL A 30 9.13 -2.20 -19.24
N VAL A 31 8.46 -3.34 -19.01
CA VAL A 31 8.24 -3.89 -17.68
C VAL A 31 9.58 -4.18 -16.99
N PHE A 32 10.49 -4.90 -17.67
CA PHE A 32 11.83 -5.15 -17.14
C PHE A 32 12.62 -3.86 -16.87
N GLY A 33 12.49 -2.85 -17.73
CA GLY A 33 13.11 -1.54 -17.54
C GLY A 33 12.64 -0.85 -16.26
N VAL A 34 11.34 -0.85 -15.99
CA VAL A 34 10.76 -0.28 -14.76
C VAL A 34 11.20 -1.07 -13.52
N LEU A 35 11.17 -2.41 -13.58
CA LEU A 35 11.64 -3.27 -12.48
C LEU A 35 13.13 -3.04 -12.19
N LEU A 36 13.97 -2.93 -13.23
CA LEU A 36 15.40 -2.64 -13.09
C LEU A 36 15.63 -1.26 -12.49
N LEU A 37 14.88 -0.25 -12.93
CA LEU A 37 14.97 1.10 -12.38
C LEU A 37 14.63 1.10 -10.89
N MET A 38 13.52 0.47 -10.50
CA MET A 38 13.16 0.29 -9.08
C MET A 38 14.27 -0.43 -8.30
N TYR A 39 14.79 -1.54 -8.83
CA TYR A 39 15.89 -2.28 -8.21
C TYR A 39 17.13 -1.42 -7.98
N ILE A 40 17.52 -0.60 -8.96
CA ILE A 40 18.68 0.30 -8.87
C ILE A 40 18.46 1.34 -7.78
N LEU A 41 17.29 1.97 -7.72
CA LEU A 41 16.96 2.97 -6.69
C LEU A 41 17.11 2.38 -5.29
N ILE A 42 16.58 1.17 -5.08
CA ILE A 42 16.64 0.45 -3.81
C ILE A 42 18.07 0.00 -3.49
N SER A 43 18.83 -0.45 -4.50
CA SER A 43 20.23 -0.85 -4.35
C SER A 43 21.12 0.33 -3.95
N ILE A 44 20.88 1.52 -4.51
CA ILE A 44 21.61 2.74 -4.16
C ILE A 44 21.30 3.15 -2.72
N SER A 45 20.02 3.19 -2.33
CA SER A 45 19.63 3.44 -0.94
C SER A 45 20.28 2.42 0.01
N GLY A 46 20.21 1.12 -0.30
CA GLY A 46 20.84 0.07 0.52
C GLY A 46 22.36 0.22 0.65
N LYS A 47 23.06 0.60 -0.42
CA LYS A 47 24.51 0.85 -0.40
C LYS A 47 24.89 2.08 0.41
N ILE A 48 24.08 3.15 0.37
CA ILE A 48 24.32 4.37 1.16
C ILE A 48 24.15 4.07 2.66
N ILE A 49 23.09 3.35 3.05
CA ILE A 49 22.90 2.92 4.44
C ILE A 49 24.07 2.05 4.92
N GLN A 50 24.55 1.11 4.10
CA GLN A 50 25.72 0.30 4.47
C GLN A 50 27.03 1.09 4.52
N ALA A 51 27.21 2.09 3.67
CA ALA A 51 28.39 2.96 3.70
C ALA A 51 28.43 3.82 4.97
N ILE A 52 27.27 4.34 5.39
CA ILE A 52 27.14 5.13 6.63
C ILE A 52 27.29 4.22 7.86
N ALA A 53 26.70 3.03 7.85
CA ALA A 53 26.88 2.04 8.92
C ALA A 53 28.36 1.62 9.07
N LYS A 54 29.11 1.50 7.97
CA LYS A 54 30.56 1.23 8.00
C LYS A 54 31.39 2.36 8.62
N ILE A 55 30.91 3.60 8.60
CA ILE A 55 31.59 4.75 9.21
C ILE A 55 31.15 4.91 10.69
N GLY A 56 29.92 4.50 11.03
CA GLY A 56 29.36 4.63 12.39
C GLY A 56 29.59 3.44 13.33
N SER A 57 29.93 2.25 12.84
CA SER A 57 30.05 1.05 13.70
C SER A 57 31.50 0.64 13.95
N LYS A 58 32.14 1.33 14.91
CA LYS A 58 32.90 0.64 15.95
C LYS A 58 31.96 0.44 17.16
N GLU A 59 30.85 -0.28 16.97
CA GLU A 59 30.20 -1.06 18.03
C GLU A 59 29.12 -1.97 17.42
N GLU A 60 29.33 -3.26 17.71
CA GLU A 60 28.50 -4.47 17.74
C GLU A 60 27.59 -4.89 16.55
N PRO A 61 27.75 -6.15 16.05
CA PRO A 61 26.93 -6.73 15.01
C PRO A 61 25.72 -7.47 15.60
N ALA A 62 24.52 -7.25 15.06
CA ALA A 62 23.37 -8.10 15.37
C ALA A 62 22.58 -8.49 14.12
N LYS A 63 22.99 -9.64 13.60
CA LYS A 63 22.13 -10.75 13.14
C LYS A 63 21.26 -10.52 11.89
N ALA A 64 21.80 -10.96 10.76
CA ALA A 64 21.02 -11.54 9.69
C ALA A 64 20.32 -12.83 10.15
N PRO A 65 19.11 -13.11 9.65
CA PRO A 65 18.72 -14.48 9.29
C PRO A 65 18.31 -14.49 7.81
N ALA A 66 19.09 -15.11 6.93
CA ALA A 66 18.99 -16.53 6.56
C ALA A 66 17.69 -16.85 5.81
N ALA A 67 17.86 -17.33 4.57
CA ALA A 67 16.79 -17.69 3.64
C ALA A 67 16.11 -19.03 3.99
N ALA A 68 14.80 -19.08 3.71
CA ALA A 68 13.93 -20.26 3.40
C ALA A 68 13.62 -21.24 4.57
N PRO A 69 12.41 -21.84 4.65
CA PRO A 69 11.67 -22.48 3.56
C PRO A 69 10.19 -22.06 3.37
N ALA A 70 9.69 -22.32 2.15
CA ALA A 70 8.27 -22.25 1.80
C ALA A 70 7.42 -23.20 2.65
N ALA A 71 6.27 -22.71 3.12
CA ALA A 71 5.18 -23.52 3.64
C ALA A 71 3.83 -22.96 3.15
N ALA A 72 2.94 -23.89 2.84
CA ALA A 72 1.67 -23.78 2.13
C ALA A 72 0.57 -23.01 2.93
N PRO A 73 -0.59 -22.69 2.29
CA PRO A 73 -1.48 -21.63 2.74
C PRO A 73 -2.32 -22.06 3.95
N ALA A 74 -2.19 -21.31 5.05
CA ALA A 74 -3.01 -21.51 6.23
C ALA A 74 -4.36 -20.76 6.07
N ALA A 75 -5.38 -21.58 5.82
CA ALA A 75 -6.74 -21.53 6.36
C ALA A 75 -7.29 -20.17 6.83
N ALA A 76 -8.41 -19.80 6.20
CA ALA A 76 -9.39 -18.85 6.68
C ALA A 76 -9.74 -19.12 8.17
N ALA A 77 -9.43 -18.16 9.01
CA ALA A 77 -10.08 -17.97 10.29
C ALA A 77 -10.90 -16.68 10.18
N ALA A 78 -12.19 -16.84 9.90
CA ALA A 78 -13.18 -15.81 10.13
C ALA A 78 -13.26 -15.57 11.65
N ALA A 79 -12.41 -14.67 12.14
CA ALA A 79 -12.69 -13.95 13.36
C ALA A 79 -13.41 -12.68 12.92
N SER A 80 -14.62 -12.46 13.41
CA SER A 80 -15.31 -11.18 13.36
C SER A 80 -14.38 -10.13 13.99
N GLU A 81 -13.68 -9.41 13.11
CA GLU A 81 -12.76 -8.35 13.51
C GLU A 81 -13.60 -7.14 13.91
N GLU A 82 -13.89 -7.00 15.20
CA GLU A 82 -14.10 -5.67 15.78
C GLU A 82 -12.72 -5.01 15.79
N VAL A 83 -12.30 -4.47 14.64
CA VAL A 83 -11.04 -3.73 14.48
C VAL A 83 -11.22 -2.38 15.18
N PHE A 84 -11.08 -2.41 16.51
CA PHE A 84 -10.98 -1.18 17.27
C PHE A 84 -9.69 -0.47 16.85
N SER A 85 -9.84 0.71 16.23
CA SER A 85 -8.74 1.61 15.86
C SER A 85 -7.94 1.97 17.12
N SER A 86 -6.87 1.20 17.38
CA SER A 86 -5.94 1.39 18.50
C SER A 86 -4.95 2.54 18.24
N GLY A 87 -5.45 3.65 17.69
CA GLY A 87 -4.67 4.86 17.48
C GLY A 87 -4.37 5.58 18.81
N SER A 88 -3.19 6.19 18.91
CA SER A 88 -2.84 7.07 20.04
C SER A 88 -3.57 8.42 19.92
N LEU A 89 -4.83 8.47 20.35
CA LEU A 89 -5.63 9.69 20.40
C LEU A 89 -5.21 10.57 21.58
N LYS A 90 -4.96 11.87 21.33
CA LYS A 90 -4.70 12.86 22.38
C LYS A 90 -5.97 13.63 22.72
N LEU A 91 -6.54 13.38 23.90
CA LEU A 91 -7.63 14.19 24.45
C LEU A 91 -7.07 15.35 25.27
N LYS A 92 -7.60 16.55 25.04
CA LYS A 92 -7.25 17.78 25.76
C LYS A 92 -8.53 18.39 26.35
N ASN A 93 -8.71 18.23 27.66
CA ASN A 93 -9.89 18.69 28.41
C ASN A 93 -11.21 18.16 27.83
N CYS A 94 -11.19 16.96 27.25
CA CYS A 94 -12.34 16.27 26.69
C CYS A 94 -12.34 14.86 27.26
N ASP A 95 -13.49 14.36 27.68
CA ASP A 95 -13.64 13.00 28.20
C ASP A 95 -13.72 11.96 27.08
N GLU A 96 -13.34 10.71 27.37
CA GLU A 96 -13.37 9.61 26.40
C GLU A 96 -14.77 9.36 25.80
N LYS A 97 -15.85 9.57 26.58
CA LYS A 97 -17.21 9.30 26.10
C LYS A 97 -17.65 10.35 25.09
N THR A 98 -17.39 11.63 25.37
CA THR A 98 -17.63 12.74 24.44
C THR A 98 -16.75 12.60 23.21
N ALA A 99 -15.49 12.20 23.37
CA ALA A 99 -14.60 11.89 22.24
C ALA A 99 -15.16 10.79 21.35
N ALA A 100 -15.62 9.67 21.92
CA ALA A 100 -16.22 8.57 21.15
C ALA A 100 -17.47 9.03 20.38
N MET A 101 -18.31 9.85 21.01
CA MET A 101 -19.49 10.43 20.35
C MET A 101 -19.11 11.33 19.18
N ILE A 102 -18.07 12.17 19.34
CA ILE A 102 -17.54 12.99 18.24
C ILE A 102 -17.03 12.11 17.10
N MET A 103 -16.32 11.01 17.41
CA MET A 103 -15.82 10.10 16.37
C MET A 103 -16.94 9.46 15.56
N ALA A 104 -18.00 9.03 16.23
CA ALA A 104 -19.16 8.42 15.58
C ALA A 104 -19.87 9.41 14.64
N ILE A 105 -20.09 10.65 15.09
CA ILE A 105 -20.75 11.69 14.28
C ILE A 105 -19.90 12.03 13.06
N VAL A 106 -18.59 12.24 13.25
CA VAL A 106 -17.70 12.63 12.14
C VAL A 106 -17.52 11.48 11.14
N ALA A 107 -17.55 10.22 11.60
CA ALA A 107 -17.54 9.06 10.70
C ALA A 107 -18.81 9.00 9.84
N ASP A 108 -19.98 9.24 10.45
CA ASP A 108 -21.26 9.27 9.74
C ASP A 108 -21.33 10.43 8.73
N ASP A 109 -20.98 11.65 9.15
CA ASP A 109 -20.95 12.85 8.29
C ASP A 109 -19.94 12.73 7.14
N SER A 110 -18.78 12.11 7.38
CA SER A 110 -17.74 11.97 6.37
C SER A 110 -17.98 10.79 5.43
N GLY A 111 -18.83 9.82 5.81
CA GLY A 111 -19.02 8.56 5.09
C GLY A 111 -17.77 7.67 5.05
N ILE A 112 -16.78 7.94 5.89
CA ILE A 112 -15.53 7.16 6.01
C ILE A 112 -15.72 6.20 7.19
N PRO A 113 -15.55 4.89 6.98
CA PRO A 113 -15.77 3.90 8.04
C PRO A 113 -14.70 4.07 9.15
N LEU A 114 -15.06 3.76 10.40
CA LEU A 114 -14.25 4.09 11.60
C LEU A 114 -12.84 3.45 11.57
N GLU A 115 -12.69 2.36 10.81
CA GLU A 115 -11.44 1.61 10.64
C GLU A 115 -10.40 2.40 9.84
N GLU A 116 -10.84 3.28 8.94
CA GLU A 116 -9.98 4.15 8.13
C GLU A 116 -9.86 5.57 8.71
N LEU A 117 -10.77 5.96 9.59
CA LEU A 117 -10.82 7.30 10.17
C LEU A 117 -9.87 7.47 11.36
N VAL A 118 -8.86 8.33 11.21
CA VAL A 118 -7.83 8.55 12.25
C VAL A 118 -7.94 9.95 12.88
N PHE A 119 -8.37 9.98 14.15
CA PHE A 119 -8.36 11.21 14.95
C PHE A 119 -7.00 11.42 15.64
N LYS A 120 -6.33 12.55 15.34
CA LYS A 120 -5.01 12.86 15.95
C LYS A 120 -5.13 13.51 17.33
N SER A 121 -6.09 14.41 17.52
CA SER A 121 -6.35 15.07 18.79
C SER A 121 -7.74 15.68 18.85
N ILE A 122 -8.39 15.63 20.02
CA ILE A 122 -9.65 16.32 20.29
C ILE A 122 -9.41 17.30 21.45
N LYS A 123 -9.75 18.58 21.24
CA LYS A 123 -9.57 19.66 22.21
C LYS A 123 -10.88 20.40 22.43
N LEU A 124 -11.27 20.55 23.68
CA LEU A 124 -12.37 21.44 24.05
C LEU A 124 -11.92 22.90 23.91
N VAL A 125 -12.68 23.69 23.13
CA VAL A 125 -12.42 25.13 22.92
C VAL A 125 -13.38 25.91 23.81
N GLU A 126 -12.84 26.58 24.82
CA GLU A 126 -13.60 27.54 25.62
C GLU A 126 -13.72 28.84 24.83
N LYS A 127 -14.97 29.28 24.63
CA LYS A 127 -15.27 30.57 24.00
C LYS A 127 -15.08 31.64 25.07
N ASN A 128 -14.08 32.50 24.88
CA ASN A 128 -13.92 33.74 25.65
C ASN A 128 -14.98 34.76 25.21
#